data_AF-A0A329I362-F1
#
_entry.id   AF-A0A329I362-F1
#
_cell.length_a   1.000
_cell.length_b   1.000
_cell.length_c   1.000
_cell.angle_alpha   90.00
_cell.angle_beta   90.00
_cell.angle_gamma   90.00
#
_symmetry.space_group_name_H-M   'P 1'
#
loop_
_entity.id
_entity.type
_entity.pdbx_description
1 polymer ?
#
loop_
_entity_poly.entity_id
_entity_poly.type
_entity_poly.pdbx_seq_one_letter_code
_entity_poly.pdbx_strand_id
1 'polypeptide(L)'
;MHPDPQSQAREALLGLHRQLQENARRLGKVDCDDPNVQAVLQAVQDLNERVADMVAETALLAPVPLGLVAETAPTGSPDQG
;
A
#
# COMPACT_ATOMS: atom_id res chain seq x y z
N MET A 1 2.26 9.35 -23.59
CA MET A 1 2.70 8.21 -22.76
C MET A 1 1.66 8.03 -21.67
N HIS A 2 0.92 6.91 -21.66
CA HIS A 2 -0.02 6.63 -20.57
C HIS A 2 0.79 6.16 -19.36
N PRO A 3 0.58 6.72 -18.15
CA PRO A 3 1.21 6.21 -16.96
C PRO A 3 0.76 4.77 -16.74
N ASP A 4 1.71 3.93 -16.35
CA ASP A 4 1.45 2.54 -16.03
C ASP A 4 0.45 2.47 -14.85
N PRO A 5 -0.68 1.75 -14.98
CA PRO A 5 -1.74 1.74 -13.98
C PRO A 5 -1.29 1.12 -12.64
N GLN A 6 -0.27 0.27 -12.64
CA GLN A 6 0.29 -0.29 -11.39
C GLN A 6 1.12 0.75 -10.64
N SER A 7 1.89 1.56 -11.36
CA SER A 7 2.65 2.67 -10.79
C SER A 7 1.70 3.66 -10.10
N GLN A 8 0.57 3.97 -10.73
CA GLN A 8 -0.47 4.82 -10.16
C GLN A 8 -1.13 4.20 -8.92
N ALA A 9 -1.44 2.90 -8.95
CA ALA A 9 -2.01 2.20 -7.80
C ALA A 9 -1.05 2.16 -6.61
N ARG A 10 0.24 1.91 -6.86
CA ARG A 10 1.29 1.90 -5.82
C ARG A 10 1.47 3.29 -5.19
N GLU A 11 1.51 4.34 -6.00
CA GLU A 11 1.59 5.72 -5.49
C GLU A 11 0.36 6.10 -4.66
N ALA A 12 -0.84 5.70 -5.09
CA ALA A 12 -2.06 5.93 -4.32
C ALA A 12 -2.04 5.21 -2.97
N LEU A 13 -1.58 3.96 -2.92
CA LEU A 13 -1.41 3.20 -1.66
C LEU A 13 -0.37 3.85 -0.74
N LEU A 14 0.78 4.30 -1.27
CA LEU A 14 1.78 5.01 -0.47
C LEU A 14 1.26 6.37 0.04
N GLY A 15 0.42 7.05 -0.74
CA GLY A 15 -0.27 8.26 -0.30
C GLY A 15 -1.23 7.98 0.85
N LEU A 16 -2.03 6.91 0.73
CA LEU A 16 -2.95 6.47 1.77
C LEU A 16 -2.21 6.07 3.06
N HIS A 17 -1.09 5.36 2.96
CA HIS A 17 -0.24 5.01 4.11
C HIS A 17 0.21 6.25 4.89
N ARG A 18 0.72 7.29 4.21
CA ARG A 18 1.11 8.55 4.86
C ARG A 18 -0.08 9.24 5.54
N GLN A 19 -1.24 9.23 4.89
CA GLN A 19 -2.46 9.83 5.44
C GLN A 19 -2.88 9.12 6.74
N LEU A 20 -2.81 7.79 6.78
CA LEU A 20 -3.15 7.01 7.97
C LEU A 20 -2.17 7.26 9.12
N GLN A 21 -0.86 7.35 8.85
CA GLN A 21 0.14 7.73 9.85
C GLN A 21 -0.09 9.15 10.40
N GLU A 22 -0.39 10.10 9.52
CA GLU A 22 -0.73 11.48 9.92
C GLU A 22 -1.97 11.51 10.82
N ASN A 23 -3.00 10.72 10.50
CA ASN A 23 -4.22 10.60 11.30
C ASN A 23 -3.95 9.97 12.67
N ALA A 24 -3.19 8.88 12.74
CA ALA A 24 -2.77 8.25 14.00
C ALA A 24 -2.00 9.25 14.89
N ARG A 25 -1.08 10.02 14.31
CA ARG A 25 -0.33 11.06 15.02
C ARG A 25 -1.22 12.19 15.53
N ARG A 26 -2.25 12.59 14.78
CA ARG A 26 -3.19 13.65 15.18
C ARG A 26 -4.09 13.18 16.32
N LEU A 27 -4.56 11.93 16.29
CA LEU A 27 -5.34 11.33 17.37
C LEU A 27 -4.56 11.30 18.68
N GLY A 28 -3.27 10.97 18.65
CA GLY A 28 -2.41 10.99 19.84
C GLY A 28 -2.15 12.39 20.44
N LYS A 29 -2.58 13.47 19.77
CA LYS A 29 -2.51 14.85 20.28
C LYS A 29 -3.85 15.35 20.83
N VAL A 30 -4.91 14.56 20.70
CA VAL A 30 -6.22 14.91 21.25
C VAL A 30 -6.17 14.66 22.75
N ASP A 31 -6.08 15.75 23.51
CA ASP A 31 -6.17 15.70 24.97
C ASP A 31 -7.65 15.59 25.37
N CYS A 32 -8.00 14.54 26.11
CA CYS A 32 -9.38 14.26 26.50
C CYS A 32 -9.39 13.59 27.88
N ASP A 33 -10.10 14.21 28.83
CA ASP A 33 -10.19 13.72 30.21
C ASP A 33 -11.21 12.58 30.39
N ASP A 34 -12.04 12.29 29.38
CA ASP A 34 -13.00 11.19 29.46
C ASP A 34 -12.31 9.85 29.12
N PRO A 35 -12.26 8.89 30.06
CA PRO A 35 -11.53 7.63 29.86
C PRO A 35 -12.16 6.74 28.78
N ASN A 36 -13.48 6.84 28.54
CA ASN A 36 -14.14 6.08 27.48
C ASN A 36 -13.77 6.67 26.12
N VAL A 37 -13.76 7.99 26.01
CA VAL A 37 -13.33 8.68 24.78
C VAL A 37 -11.85 8.39 24.51
N GLN A 38 -11.00 8.39 25.55
CA GLN A 38 -9.58 8.05 25.42
C GLN A 38 -9.38 6.61 24.93
N ALA A 39 -10.15 5.65 25.43
CA ALA A 39 -10.11 4.27 24.96
C ALA A 39 -10.52 4.15 23.48
N VAL A 40 -11.52 4.91 23.04
CA VAL A 40 -11.92 4.96 21.63
C VAL A 40 -10.83 5.60 20.77
N LEU A 41 -10.25 6.72 21.21
CA LEU A 41 -9.15 7.38 20.50
C LEU A 41 -7.95 6.45 20.33
N GLN A 42 -7.60 5.69 21.36
CA GLN A 42 -6.55 4.67 21.31
C GLN A 42 -6.90 3.56 20.29
N ALA A 43 -8.11 3.02 20.35
CA ALA A 43 -8.54 1.98 19.41
C ALA A 43 -8.52 2.45 17.94
N VAL A 44 -8.90 3.71 17.68
CA VAL A 44 -8.85 4.30 16.34
C VAL A 44 -7.40 4.54 15.90
N GLN A 45 -6.51 4.93 16.83
CA GLN A 45 -5.08 5.07 16.55
C GLN A 45 -4.47 3.72 16.16
N ASP A 46 -4.70 2.67 16.96
CA ASP A 46 -4.20 1.32 16.71
C ASP A 46 -4.75 0.76 15.37
N LEU A 47 -6.01 1.05 15.05
CA LEU A 47 -6.61 0.68 13.76
C LEU A 47 -5.93 1.40 12.60
N ASN A 48 -5.67 2.70 12.72
CA ASN A 48 -5.01 3.47 11.67
C ASN A 48 -3.60 2.95 11.41
N GLU A 49 -2.84 2.58 12.43
CA GLU A 49 -1.50 1.98 12.28
C GLU A 49 -1.58 0.63 11.57
N ARG A 50 -2.46 -0.27 12.00
CA ARG A 50 -2.63 -1.59 11.35
C ARG A 50 -3.04 -1.48 9.88
N VAL A 51 -3.96 -0.57 9.57
CA VAL A 51 -4.37 -0.35 8.18
C VAL A 51 -3.23 0.28 7.38
N ALA A 52 -2.43 1.17 7.98
CA ALA A 52 -1.26 1.73 7.32
C ALA A 52 -0.25 0.63 6.96
N ASP A 53 0.05 -0.28 7.88
CA ASP A 53 0.96 -1.41 7.64
C ASP A 53 0.44 -2.32 6.53
N MET A 54 -0.85 -2.70 6.59
CA MET A 54 -1.48 -3.51 5.55
C MET A 54 -1.44 -2.84 4.16
N VAL A 55 -1.66 -1.52 4.11
CA VAL A 55 -1.57 -0.74 2.86
C VAL A 55 -0.13 -0.70 2.33
N ALA A 56 0.87 -0.57 3.22
CA ALA A 56 2.28 -0.61 2.83
C ALA A 56 2.67 -2.00 2.30
N GLU A 57 2.27 -3.08 2.99
CA GLU A 57 2.47 -4.45 2.54
C GLU A 57 1.79 -4.71 1.19
N THR A 58 0.55 -4.22 1.02
CA THR A 58 -0.17 -4.32 -0.25
C THR A 58 0.53 -3.54 -1.36
N ALA A 59 1.14 -2.39 -1.06
CA ALA A 59 1.92 -1.63 -2.04
C ALA A 59 3.22 -2.35 -2.45
N LEU A 60 3.77 -3.23 -1.60
CA LEU A 60 4.91 -4.09 -1.92
C LEU A 60 4.49 -5.33 -2.73
N LEU A 61 3.28 -5.84 -2.50
CA LEU A 61 2.70 -6.99 -3.18
C LEU A 61 1.96 -6.63 -4.48
N ALA A 62 1.64 -5.35 -4.70
CA ALA A 62 1.08 -4.85 -5.94
C ALA A 62 1.94 -5.36 -7.10
N PRO A 63 1.34 -6.01 -8.12
CA PRO A 63 2.05 -6.93 -8.99
C PRO A 63 3.26 -6.24 -9.61
N VAL A 64 4.45 -6.71 -9.25
CA VAL A 64 5.64 -6.56 -10.09
C VAL A 64 5.25 -7.20 -11.42
N PRO A 65 5.41 -6.51 -12.57
CA PRO A 65 5.04 -7.11 -13.84
C PRO A 65 5.84 -8.40 -14.02
N LEU A 66 5.16 -9.54 -13.85
CA LEU A 66 5.64 -10.90 -14.19
C LEU A 66 5.79 -11.07 -15.71
N GLY A 67 5.80 -9.98 -16.49
CA GLY A 67 5.97 -9.95 -17.94
C GLY A 67 7.42 -9.89 -18.41
N LEU A 68 8.41 -9.76 -17.51
CA LEU A 68 9.84 -9.72 -17.87
C LEU A 68 10.59 -11.03 -17.57
N VAL A 69 9.93 -12.00 -16.92
CA VAL A 69 10.47 -13.37 -16.74
C VAL A 69 10.16 -14.30 -17.91
N ALA A 70 9.52 -13.80 -18.97
CA ALA A 70 9.24 -14.55 -20.21
C ALA A 70 10.27 -14.30 -21.32
N GLU A 71 11.44 -13.74 -21.03
CA GLU A 71 12.50 -13.51 -22.01
C GLU A 71 13.79 -14.25 -21.63
N THR A 72 13.73 -15.57 -21.40
CA THR A 72 14.90 -16.46 -21.49
C THR A 72 14.48 -17.90 -21.82
N ALA A 73 13.87 -18.10 -22.99
CA ALA A 73 13.88 -19.41 -23.63
C ALA A 73 14.41 -19.25 -25.07
N PRO A 74 15.67 -19.63 -25.34
CA PRO A 74 16.20 -19.65 -26.69
C PRO A 74 15.86 -21.00 -27.33
N THR A 75 14.83 -21.03 -28.16
CA THR A 75 14.58 -22.11 -29.14
C THR A 75 13.93 -21.41 -30.32
N GLY A 76 14.62 -21.06 -31.42
CA GLY A 76 15.22 -22.01 -32.37
C GLY A 76 14.11 -22.92 -32.90
N SER A 77 13.60 -22.88 -34.13
CA SER A 77 14.02 -22.37 -35.44
C SER A 77 12.74 -22.24 -36.32
N PRO A 78 12.78 -21.60 -37.50
CA PRO A 78 11.62 -21.47 -38.38
C PRO A 78 11.44 -22.73 -39.25
N ASP A 79 10.20 -23.13 -39.52
CA ASP A 79 9.90 -24.06 -40.62
C ASP A 79 8.60 -23.63 -41.29
N GLN A 80 8.74 -23.15 -42.54
CA GLN A 80 7.65 -23.00 -43.49
C GLN A 80 7.54 -24.30 -44.27
N GLY A 81 6.34 -24.85 -44.35
CA GLY A 81 5.94 -25.93 -45.27
C GLY A 81 4.47 -25.80 -45.62
#